data_AF-A0A9D5IJB9-F1
#
_entry.id   AF-A0A9D5IJB9-F1
#
_cell.length_a   1.000
_cell.length_b   1.000
_cell.length_c   1.000
_cell.angle_alpha   90.00
_cell.angle_beta   90.00
_cell.angle_gamma   90.00
#
_symmetry.space_group_name_H-M   'P 1'
#
loop_
_entity.id
_entity.type
_entity.pdbx_description
1 polymer ?
#
loop_
_entity_poly.entity_id
_entity_poly.type
_entity_poly.pdbx_seq_one_letter_code
_entity_poly.pdbx_strand_id
1 'polypeptide(L)'
;VQTWLGDGIAAHEIGVFVPTPQFVTRTHAAIDGLAGVDGITTAPMNLAKGLEFRAVVVMACDEGILPLDARVADAADEAELDDI
;
A
#
# COMPACT_ATOMS: atom_id res chain seq x y z
N VAL A 1 1.38 -6.24 10.68
CA VAL A 1 2.81 -5.89 10.86
C VAL A 1 3.34 -6.34 12.22
N GLN A 2 2.89 -5.78 13.34
CA GLN A 2 3.39 -6.17 14.68
C GLN A 2 3.33 -7.68 14.95
N THR A 3 2.20 -8.32 14.65
CA THR A 3 2.05 -9.78 14.77
C THR A 3 3.08 -10.54 13.93
N TRP A 4 3.27 -10.15 12.66
CA TRP A 4 4.25 -10.78 11.77
C TRP A 4 5.69 -10.64 12.26
N LEU A 5 6.05 -9.47 12.81
CA LEU A 5 7.36 -9.26 13.44
C LEU A 5 7.51 -10.18 14.67
N GLY A 6 6.45 -10.33 15.47
CA GLY A 6 6.40 -11.27 16.59
C GLY A 6 6.48 -12.75 16.19
N ASP A 7 5.93 -13.09 15.03
CA ASP A 7 5.94 -14.45 14.45
C ASP A 7 7.25 -14.77 13.69
N GLY A 8 8.21 -13.83 13.66
CA GLY A 8 9.53 -14.04 13.06
C GLY A 8 9.61 -13.81 11.56
N ILE A 9 8.69 -13.06 10.97
CA ILE A 9 8.87 -12.51 9.62
C ILE A 9 9.79 -11.29 9.74
N ALA A 10 10.94 -11.32 9.08
CA ALA A 10 11.90 -10.23 9.16
C ALA A 10 11.36 -8.98 8.44
N ALA A 11 11.76 -7.79 8.89
CA ALA A 11 11.29 -6.51 8.35
C ALA A 11 11.39 -6.41 6.82
N HIS A 12 12.54 -6.83 6.25
CA HIS A 12 12.79 -6.81 4.80
C HIS A 12 11.95 -7.83 4.01
N GLU A 13 11.29 -8.77 4.69
CA GLU A 13 10.35 -9.73 4.10
C GLU A 13 8.90 -9.21 4.13
N ILE A 14 8.69 -7.98 4.63
CA ILE A 14 7.40 -7.30 4.70
C ILE A 14 7.38 -6.14 3.70
N GLY A 15 6.38 -6.15 2.82
CA GLY A 15 6.06 -5.03 1.94
C GLY A 15 4.79 -4.30 2.40
N VAL A 16 4.82 -2.97 2.45
CA VAL A 16 3.63 -2.14 2.66
C VAL A 16 3.50 -1.18 1.48
N PHE A 17 2.48 -1.40 0.65
CA PHE A 17 2.25 -0.64 -0.57
C PHE A 17 1.07 0.30 -0.44
N VAL A 18 1.15 1.45 -1.11
CA VAL A 18 0.07 2.43 -1.18
C VAL A 18 -0.30 2.77 -2.63
N PRO A 19 -1.55 3.17 -2.92
CA PRO A 19 -1.98 3.48 -4.30
C PRO A 19 -1.17 4.60 -4.96
N THR A 20 -0.77 5.61 -4.21
CA THR A 20 -0.06 6.81 -4.71
C THR A 20 0.97 7.31 -3.70
N PRO A 21 2.08 7.94 -4.15
CA PRO A 21 3.16 8.41 -3.27
C PRO A 21 2.72 9.30 -2.10
N GLN A 22 1.63 10.05 -2.24
CA GLN A 22 1.14 10.96 -1.19
C GLN A 22 0.74 10.24 0.11
N PHE A 23 0.48 8.93 0.07
CA PHE A 23 0.10 8.15 1.24
C PHE A 23 1.29 7.48 1.95
N VAL A 24 2.51 7.59 1.43
CA VAL A 24 3.71 6.99 2.05
C VAL A 24 3.94 7.56 3.47
N THR A 25 3.76 8.87 3.66
CA THR A 25 3.87 9.49 5.00
C THR A 25 2.87 8.91 5.99
N ARG A 26 1.62 8.68 5.56
CA ARG A 26 0.58 8.05 6.40
C ARG A 26 0.97 6.62 6.76
N THR A 27 1.58 5.88 5.83
CA THR A 27 2.08 4.53 6.10
C THR A 27 3.17 4.51 7.14
N HIS A 28 4.16 5.40 7.03
CA HIS A 28 5.20 5.52 8.05
C HIS A 28 4.61 5.83 9.42
N ALA A 29 3.68 6.79 9.51
CA ALA A 29 3.01 7.11 10.76
C ALA A 29 2.22 5.92 11.34
N ALA A 30 1.63 5.07 10.50
CA ALA A 30 0.84 3.92 10.94
C ALA A 30 1.68 2.76 11.51
N ILE A 31 2.96 2.68 11.15
CA ILE A 31 3.89 1.65 11.64
C ILE A 31 4.95 2.22 12.60
N ASP A 32 4.89 3.53 12.87
CA ASP A 32 5.79 4.19 13.81
C ASP A 32 5.64 3.61 15.22
N GLY A 33 6.75 3.58 15.97
CA GLY A 33 6.80 3.03 17.33
C GLY A 33 6.75 1.50 17.45
N LEU A 34 6.57 0.77 16.34
CA LEU A 34 6.72 -0.69 16.35
C LEU A 34 8.22 -1.07 16.37
N ALA A 35 8.62 -1.90 17.33
CA ALA A 35 9.98 -2.40 17.36
C ALA A 35 10.26 -3.32 16.15
N GLY A 36 11.41 -3.12 15.48
CA GLY A 36 11.83 -3.96 14.36
C GLY A 36 11.19 -3.63 13.02
N VAL A 37 10.66 -2.42 12.83
CA VAL A 37 10.17 -1.96 11.51
C VAL A 37 11.25 -1.49 10.56
N ASP A 38 12.48 -1.30 11.06
CA ASP A 38 13.62 -0.89 10.26
C ASP A 38 13.88 -1.94 9.16
N GLY A 39 13.69 -1.53 7.91
CA GLY A 39 13.85 -2.40 6.73
C GLY A 39 12.54 -2.87 6.08
N ILE A 40 11.37 -2.52 6.62
CA ILE A 40 10.09 -2.71 5.91
C ILE A 40 10.10 -1.87 4.64
N THR A 41 9.81 -2.51 3.50
CA THR A 41 9.70 -1.80 2.22
C THR A 41 8.37 -1.06 2.18
N THR A 42 8.44 0.26 1.99
CA THR A 42 7.26 1.12 1.82
C THR A 42 7.35 1.82 0.45
N ALA A 43 6.35 1.61 -0.40
CA ALA A 43 6.39 2.15 -1.76
C ALA A 43 5.00 2.28 -2.38
N PRO A 44 4.84 3.11 -3.42
CA PRO A 44 3.67 3.05 -4.28
C PRO A 44 3.50 1.68 -4.94
N MET A 45 2.25 1.24 -5.14
CA MET A 45 1.90 -0.08 -5.70
C MET A 45 2.51 -0.33 -7.07
N ASN A 46 2.64 0.70 -7.92
CA ASN A 46 3.23 0.56 -9.26
C ASN A 46 4.71 0.16 -9.22
N LEU A 47 5.40 0.30 -8.08
CA LEU A 47 6.78 -0.14 -7.87
C LEU A 47 6.87 -1.58 -7.33
N ALA A 48 5.75 -2.23 -7.01
CA ALA A 48 5.75 -3.59 -6.46
C ALA A 48 6.08 -4.68 -7.50
N LYS A 49 6.08 -4.34 -8.80
CA LYS A 49 6.24 -5.31 -9.89
C LYS A 49 7.59 -6.03 -9.82
N GLY A 50 7.55 -7.35 -9.76
CA GLY A 50 8.75 -8.19 -9.72
C GLY A 50 9.42 -8.26 -8.34
N LEU A 51 8.81 -7.68 -7.30
CA LEU A 51 9.25 -7.84 -5.93
C LEU A 51 8.48 -8.98 -5.25
N GLU A 52 9.14 -9.68 -4.34
CA GLU A 52 8.57 -10.78 -3.56
C GLU A 52 8.75 -10.52 -2.07
N PHE A 53 7.71 -10.84 -1.30
CA PHE A 53 7.67 -10.65 0.15
C PHE A 53 6.94 -11.84 0.78
N ARG A 54 7.31 -12.20 2.01
CA ARG A 54 6.57 -13.23 2.77
C ARG A 54 5.22 -12.71 3.27
N ALA A 55 5.12 -11.41 3.53
CA ALA A 55 3.89 -10.76 3.93
C ALA A 55 3.75 -9.38 3.28
N VAL A 56 2.53 -9.05 2.83
CA VAL A 56 2.23 -7.81 2.13
C VAL A 56 0.99 -7.14 2.71
N VAL A 57 1.05 -5.82 2.90
CA VAL A 57 -0.11 -4.97 3.15
C VAL A 57 -0.28 -4.03 1.98
N VAL A 58 -1.53 -3.86 1.52
CA VAL A 58 -1.91 -2.69 0.73
C VAL A 58 -2.66 -1.75 1.67
N MET A 59 -2.15 -0.53 1.84
CA MET A 59 -2.64 0.48 2.78
C MET A 59 -3.21 1.68 2.03
N ALA A 60 -4.02 2.50 2.72
CA ALA A 60 -4.66 3.68 2.16
C ALA A 60 -5.63 3.36 1.02
N CYS A 61 -6.37 2.25 1.17
CA CYS A 61 -7.46 1.82 0.29
C CYS A 61 -8.81 2.38 0.74
N ASP A 62 -8.83 3.60 1.27
CA ASP A 62 -10.07 4.21 1.76
C ASP A 62 -11.01 4.55 0.60
N GLU A 63 -12.27 4.85 0.94
CA GLU A 63 -13.27 5.31 -0.03
C GLU A 63 -12.75 6.52 -0.82
N GLY A 64 -12.97 6.50 -2.13
CA GLY A 64 -12.50 7.53 -3.07
C GLY A 64 -11.01 7.50 -3.40
N ILE A 65 -10.24 6.53 -2.88
CA ILE A 65 -8.85 6.29 -3.27
C ILE A 65 -8.73 5.15 -4.30
N LEU A 66 -9.54 4.10 -4.17
CA LEU A 66 -9.55 2.94 -5.07
C LEU A 66 -10.97 2.61 -5.56
N PRO A 67 -11.32 2.96 -6.82
CA PRO A 67 -10.59 3.86 -7.70
C PRO A 67 -10.58 5.30 -7.16
N LEU A 68 -9.68 6.15 -7.65
CA LEU A 68 -9.71 7.56 -7.28
C LEU A 68 -11.02 8.18 -7.76
N ASP A 69 -11.72 8.93 -6.90
CA ASP A 69 -12.95 9.65 -7.29
C ASP A 69 -12.74 10.53 -8.51
N ALA A 70 -11.55 11.15 -8.63
CA ALA A 70 -11.19 11.94 -9.80
C ALA A 70 -11.17 11.12 -11.11
N ARG A 71 -10.76 9.85 -11.06
CA ARG A 71 -10.80 8.96 -12.22
C ARG A 71 -12.22 8.57 -12.58
N VAL A 72 -13.04 8.27 -11.58
CA VAL A 72 -14.46 7.98 -11.76
C VAL A 72 -15.19 9.18 -12.38
N ALA A 73 -14.88 10.40 -11.93
CA ALA A 73 -15.48 11.62 -12.44
C ALA A 73 -15.03 11.99 -13.86
N ASP A 74 -13.85 11.56 -14.29
CA ASP A 74 -13.30 11.80 -15.63
C ASP A 74 -13.84 10.82 -16.69
N ALA A 75 -14.52 9.75 -16.29
CA ALA A 75 -15.09 8.77 -17.21
C ALA A 75 -16.21 9.39 -18.07
N ALA A 76 -16.11 9.26 -19.39
CA ALA A 76 -17.06 9.84 -20.33
C ALA A 76 -18.36 9.02 -20.45
N ASP A 77 -18.29 7.71 -20.19
CA ASP A 77 -19.41 6.78 -20.24
C ASP A 77 -19.22 5.56 -19.33
N GLU A 78 -20.20 4.66 -19.33
CA GLU A 78 -20.21 3.45 -18.49
C GLU A 78 -19.15 2.41 -18.91
N ALA A 79 -18.74 2.39 -20.18
CA ALA A 79 -17.70 1.48 -20.63
C ALA A 79 -16.31 1.89 -20.10
N GLU A 80 -16.03 3.19 -20.03
CA GLU A 80 -14.81 3.69 -19.40
C GLU A 80 -14.78 3.46 -17.88
N LEU A 81 -15.94 3.44 -17.21
CA LEU A 81 -16.03 3.11 -15.78
C LEU A 81 -15.68 1.66 -15.49
N ASP A 82 -15.98 0.73 -16.40
CA ASP A 82 -15.64 -0.70 -16.25
C ASP A 82 -14.12 -0.95 -16.34
N ASP A 83 -13.37 -0.06 -17.00
CA ASP A 83 -11.91 -0.15 -17.18
C ASP A 83 -11.10 0.53 -16.04
N ILE A 84 -11.79 1.13 -15.05
CA ILE A 84 -11.21 1.85 -13.90
C ILE A 84 -11.08 0.95 -12.66
#